data_AF-A0A4R4V6S6-F1
#
_entry.id   AF-A0A4R4V6S6-F1
#
_cell.length_a   1.000
_cell.length_b   1.000
_cell.length_c   1.000
_cell.angle_alpha   90.00
_cell.angle_beta   90.00
_cell.angle_gamma   90.00
#
_symmetry.space_group_name_H-M   'P 1'
#
loop_
_entity.id
_entity.type
_entity.pdbx_description
1 polymer ?
#
loop_
_entity_poly.entity_id
_entity_poly.type
_entity_poly.pdbx_seq_one_letter_code
_entity_poly.pdbx_strand_id
1 'polypeptide(L)'
;MNDPTKLAKLAADYAAQNSLVLVPAIPETGIGPEVYLDPDTLELPAFLSLARKIGGCILYLRSEPFDPYADEDDIHELPTHLAQHVGQVGQVSVAFMANGLVHFWQQSAAWYLDWQRVLKESSGHHGLTIRDEDDQLSVEERERSEAELIDRLLADPEFRAARASARQRIARLSVPPDAQEWSFWDAIRTACERADALAKVQYIQLGQQLDGLAAELLADPEYRVTSSPAARKQLVDRFLISRADGFSGPSYVRDELYARVQQLRKSSTAGVGVAGSEIPFRKEREG
;
A
#
# COMPACT_ATOMS: atom_id res chain seq x y z
N MET A 1 14.45 34.78 -5.86
CA MET A 1 13.32 33.92 -5.45
C MET A 1 12.27 33.95 -6.53
N ASN A 2 11.96 32.79 -7.11
CA ASN A 2 11.04 32.69 -8.25
C ASN A 2 9.58 32.81 -7.77
N ASP A 3 8.81 33.65 -8.47
CA ASP A 3 7.38 33.87 -8.21
C ASP A 3 6.57 32.63 -8.60
N PRO A 4 5.84 31.98 -7.67
CA PRO A 4 5.03 30.79 -7.95
C PRO A 4 4.07 30.97 -9.12
N THR A 5 3.45 32.14 -9.28
CA THR A 5 2.51 32.39 -10.39
C THR A 5 3.21 32.27 -11.75
N LYS A 6 4.44 32.77 -11.86
CA LYS A 6 5.24 32.65 -13.09
C LYS A 6 5.67 31.21 -13.35
N LEU A 7 5.95 30.46 -12.30
CA LEU A 7 6.32 29.04 -12.40
C LEU A 7 5.15 28.18 -12.88
N ALA A 8 3.94 28.39 -12.35
CA ALA A 8 2.73 27.73 -12.84
C ALA A 8 2.48 28.01 -14.32
N LYS A 9 2.59 29.28 -14.72
CA LYS A 9 2.46 29.67 -16.13
C LYS A 9 3.53 29.00 -17.00
N LEU A 10 4.78 28.98 -16.55
CA LEU A 10 5.87 28.32 -17.27
C LEU A 10 5.61 26.82 -17.47
N ALA A 11 5.13 26.12 -16.45
CA ALA A 11 4.78 24.71 -16.54
C ALA A 11 3.61 24.46 -17.51
N ALA A 12 2.57 25.29 -17.46
CA ALA A 12 1.43 25.20 -18.38
C ALA A 12 1.83 25.50 -19.84
N ASP A 13 2.61 26.57 -20.06
CA ASP A 13 3.13 26.94 -21.38
C ASP A 13 4.03 25.83 -21.93
N TYR A 14 4.87 25.21 -21.09
CA TYR A 14 5.69 24.08 -21.46
C TYR A 14 4.85 22.86 -21.85
N ALA A 15 3.82 22.51 -21.08
CA ALA A 15 2.94 21.40 -21.41
C ALA A 15 2.27 21.59 -22.79
N ALA A 16 1.76 22.80 -23.05
CA ALA A 16 1.15 23.16 -24.33
C ALA A 16 2.14 23.06 -25.50
N GLN A 17 3.34 23.63 -25.37
CA GLN A 17 4.38 23.61 -26.41
C GLN A 17 4.86 22.20 -26.74
N ASN A 18 4.78 21.28 -25.78
CA ASN A 18 5.36 19.95 -25.88
C ASN A 18 4.31 18.83 -25.98
N SER A 19 3.03 19.18 -26.18
CA SER A 19 1.91 18.23 -26.29
C SER A 19 1.79 17.29 -25.10
N LEU A 20 2.10 17.78 -23.90
CA LEU A 20 1.85 17.05 -22.65
C LEU A 20 0.41 17.25 -22.21
N VAL A 21 -0.21 16.21 -21.65
CA VAL A 21 -1.54 16.33 -21.05
C VAL A 21 -1.39 17.00 -19.69
N LEU A 22 -1.93 18.21 -19.57
CA LEU A 22 -1.96 18.94 -18.30
C LEU A 22 -3.16 18.47 -17.47
N VAL A 23 -2.90 18.01 -16.24
CA VAL A 23 -3.92 17.64 -15.26
C VAL A 23 -3.87 18.66 -14.12
N PRO A 24 -4.96 19.40 -13.83
CA PRO A 24 -4.99 20.45 -12.82
C PRO A 24 -5.15 19.88 -11.40
N ALA A 25 -4.32 18.91 -11.04
CA ALA A 25 -4.29 18.25 -9.75
C ALA A 25 -2.88 17.73 -9.48
N ILE A 26 -2.59 17.31 -8.24
CA ILE A 26 -1.35 16.62 -7.86
C ILE A 26 -1.74 15.28 -7.23
N PRO A 27 -1.06 14.17 -7.58
CA PRO A 27 -1.29 12.88 -6.94
C PRO A 27 -1.07 12.97 -5.42
N GLU A 28 -1.85 12.20 -4.66
CA GLU A 28 -1.62 12.07 -3.22
C GLU A 28 -0.19 11.59 -2.96
N THR A 29 0.49 12.30 -2.07
CA THR A 29 1.87 11.99 -1.66
C THR A 29 1.88 10.88 -0.62
N GLY A 30 3.00 10.14 -0.55
CA GLY A 30 3.17 9.05 0.41
C GLY A 30 2.43 7.76 0.06
N ILE A 31 1.83 7.68 -1.15
CA ILE A 31 1.17 6.49 -1.67
C ILE A 31 1.99 5.91 -2.82
N GLY A 32 2.93 5.01 -2.47
CA GLY A 32 3.73 4.27 -3.45
C GLY A 32 5.12 4.88 -3.69
N PRO A 33 5.79 4.49 -4.78
CA PRO A 33 7.18 4.88 -5.01
C PRO A 33 7.25 6.26 -5.68
N GLU A 34 7.81 7.23 -4.94
CA GLU A 34 7.90 8.63 -5.33
C GLU A 34 9.30 9.22 -5.12
N VAL A 35 9.61 10.29 -5.86
CA VAL A 35 10.88 11.03 -5.77
C VAL A 35 10.59 12.52 -5.72
N TYR A 36 11.13 13.20 -4.72
CA TYR A 36 11.08 14.66 -4.61
C TYR A 36 12.37 15.27 -5.15
N LEU A 37 12.22 16.20 -6.09
CA LEU A 37 13.31 16.98 -6.64
C LEU A 37 13.02 18.44 -6.31
N ASP A 38 13.64 18.94 -5.25
CA ASP A 38 13.44 20.32 -4.82
C ASP A 38 14.11 21.32 -5.80
N PRO A 39 13.74 22.60 -5.72
CA PRO A 39 14.31 23.65 -6.57
C PRO A 39 15.83 23.80 -6.43
N ASP A 40 16.39 23.49 -5.26
CA ASP A 40 17.84 23.56 -4.99
C ASP A 40 18.60 22.43 -5.68
N THR A 41 17.95 21.29 -5.90
CA THR A 41 18.47 20.12 -6.61
C THR A 41 18.26 20.24 -8.12
N LEU A 42 17.08 20.67 -8.54
CA LEU A 42 16.70 20.76 -9.95
C LEU A 42 15.70 21.89 -10.20
N GLU A 43 16.13 22.90 -10.95
CA GLU A 43 15.28 24.00 -11.38
C GLU A 43 14.11 23.52 -12.28
N LEU A 44 12.97 24.20 -12.21
CA LEU A 44 11.73 23.80 -12.90
C LEU A 44 11.92 23.53 -14.41
N PRO A 45 12.63 24.38 -15.21
CA PRO A 45 12.82 24.09 -16.63
C PRO A 45 13.59 22.78 -16.89
N ALA A 46 14.52 22.43 -16.00
CA ALA A 46 15.27 21.19 -16.08
C ALA A 46 14.41 19.99 -15.66
N PHE A 47 13.56 20.14 -14.63
CA PHE A 47 12.55 19.15 -14.22
C PHE A 47 11.54 18.85 -15.34
N LEU A 48 11.02 19.87 -16.02
CA LEU A 48 10.10 19.70 -17.16
C LEU A 48 10.79 19.04 -18.36
N SER A 49 12.06 19.39 -18.60
CA SER A 49 12.87 18.75 -19.62
C SER A 49 13.14 17.28 -19.31
N LEU A 50 13.32 16.93 -18.03
CA LEU A 50 13.45 15.55 -17.58
C LEU A 50 12.16 14.78 -17.90
N ALA A 51 10.99 15.34 -17.59
CA ALA A 51 9.68 14.71 -17.87
C ALA A 51 9.58 14.23 -19.32
N ARG A 52 9.95 15.07 -20.29
CA ARG A 52 9.97 14.68 -21.70
C ARG A 52 11.00 13.60 -22.02
N LYS A 53 12.23 13.74 -21.50
CA LYS A 53 13.34 12.82 -21.79
C LYS A 53 13.02 11.39 -21.36
N ILE A 54 12.32 11.22 -20.24
CA ILE A 54 11.99 9.90 -19.69
C ILE A 54 10.57 9.41 -20.04
N GLY A 55 9.90 10.09 -20.97
CA GLY A 55 8.62 9.63 -21.54
C GLY A 55 7.38 9.96 -20.71
N GLY A 56 7.44 10.98 -19.85
CA GLY A 56 6.27 11.51 -19.15
C GLY A 56 5.32 12.18 -20.14
N CYS A 57 4.14 11.59 -20.36
CA CYS A 57 3.10 12.13 -21.24
C CYS A 57 2.08 13.01 -20.50
N ILE A 58 2.02 12.88 -19.16
CA ILE A 58 1.07 13.58 -18.29
C ILE A 58 1.87 14.45 -17.32
N LEU A 59 1.49 15.72 -17.25
CA LEU A 59 2.00 16.70 -16.31
C LEU A 59 0.88 17.09 -15.35
N TYR A 60 1.06 16.77 -14.09
CA TYR A 60 0.23 17.21 -12.98
C TYR A 60 0.71 18.60 -12.54
N LEU A 61 -0.21 19.54 -12.43
CA LEU A 61 0.09 20.90 -12.00
C LEU A 61 -1.00 21.36 -11.03
N ARG A 62 -0.58 21.80 -9.85
CA ARG A 62 -1.46 22.47 -8.90
C ARG A 62 -0.81 23.78 -8.47
N SER A 63 -1.60 24.83 -8.50
CA SER A 63 -1.28 26.13 -7.92
C SER A 63 -2.23 26.34 -6.75
N GLU A 64 -1.68 26.62 -5.58
CA GLU A 64 -2.47 26.87 -4.38
C GLU A 64 -2.57 28.39 -4.17
N PRO A 65 -3.74 28.99 -4.46
CA PRO A 65 -4.00 30.35 -4.03
C PRO A 65 -4.06 30.39 -2.51
N PHE A 66 -3.47 31.42 -1.93
CA PHE A 66 -3.52 31.64 -0.51
C PHE A 66 -4.92 32.10 -0.11
N ASP A 67 -5.66 31.22 0.54
CA ASP A 67 -6.95 31.49 1.14
C ASP A 67 -6.91 31.11 2.62
N PRO A 68 -6.74 32.08 3.53
CA PRO A 68 -6.65 31.80 4.96
C PRO A 68 -7.98 31.38 5.60
N TYR A 69 -9.08 31.35 4.83
CA TYR A 69 -10.42 30.97 5.31
C TYR A 69 -10.94 29.69 4.64
N ALA A 70 -10.14 29.01 3.82
CA ALA A 70 -10.56 27.82 3.10
C ALA A 70 -10.67 26.58 3.99
N ASP A 71 -9.88 26.51 5.06
CA ASP A 71 -9.89 25.43 6.03
C ASP A 71 -10.76 25.83 7.24
N GLU A 72 -11.56 24.89 7.78
CA GLU A 72 -12.41 25.09 8.97
C GLU A 72 -11.61 25.25 10.29
N ASP A 73 -10.27 25.32 10.20
CA ASP A 73 -9.42 25.58 11.34
C ASP A 73 -9.62 27.03 11.84
N ASP A 74 -10.02 27.17 13.09
CA ASP A 74 -10.33 28.43 13.80
C ASP A 74 -9.10 29.36 13.91
N ILE A 75 -8.71 30.01 12.81
CA ILE A 75 -7.66 31.02 12.81
C ILE A 75 -8.30 32.35 13.15
N HIS A 76 -8.32 32.67 14.44
CA HIS A 76 -9.00 33.85 14.95
C HIS A 76 -8.34 35.18 14.53
N GLU A 77 -7.04 35.20 14.20
CA GLU A 77 -6.36 36.42 13.73
C GLU A 77 -5.28 36.14 12.66
N LEU A 78 -5.50 36.60 11.42
CA LEU A 78 -4.51 36.57 10.35
C LEU A 78 -3.45 37.67 10.56
N PRO A 79 -2.14 37.35 10.61
CA PRO A 79 -1.10 38.35 10.72
C PRO A 79 -1.20 39.42 9.62
N THR A 80 -1.12 40.70 9.98
CA THR A 80 -1.36 41.83 9.07
C THR A 80 -0.47 41.80 7.81
N HIS A 81 0.76 41.30 7.93
CA HIS A 81 1.70 41.19 6.82
C HIS A 81 1.35 40.04 5.85
N LEU A 82 0.52 39.06 6.24
CA LEU A 82 0.03 37.98 5.39
C LEU A 82 -1.30 38.35 4.70
N ALA A 83 -2.11 39.21 5.32
CA ALA A 83 -3.38 39.67 4.76
C ALA A 83 -3.28 40.27 3.35
N GLN A 84 -2.15 40.90 3.02
CA GLN A 84 -1.91 41.47 1.68
C GLN A 84 -1.72 40.42 0.58
N HIS A 85 -1.49 39.15 0.94
CA HIS A 85 -1.21 38.07 0.00
C HIS A 85 -2.46 37.25 -0.37
N VAL A 86 -3.63 37.54 0.20
CA VAL A 86 -4.87 36.79 -0.05
C VAL A 86 -5.17 36.71 -1.55
N GLY A 87 -5.46 35.49 -2.02
CA GLY A 87 -5.69 35.17 -3.43
C GLY A 87 -4.43 35.05 -4.30
N GLN A 88 -3.23 35.39 -3.78
CA GLN A 88 -1.98 35.19 -4.49
C GLN A 88 -1.55 33.71 -4.42
N VAL A 89 -0.87 33.21 -5.45
CA VAL A 89 -0.36 31.83 -5.44
C VAL A 89 0.80 31.72 -4.45
N GLY A 90 0.58 30.96 -3.38
CA GLY A 90 1.57 30.73 -2.34
C GLY A 90 2.50 29.56 -2.65
N GLN A 91 1.98 28.55 -3.34
CA GLN A 91 2.72 27.34 -3.71
C GLN A 91 2.34 26.86 -5.10
N VAL A 92 3.34 26.32 -5.80
CA VAL A 92 3.17 25.56 -7.03
C VAL A 92 3.82 24.21 -6.86
N SER A 93 3.05 23.18 -7.20
CA SER A 93 3.49 21.79 -7.23
C SER A 93 3.31 21.26 -8.64
N VAL A 94 4.33 20.56 -9.12
CA VAL A 94 4.38 19.94 -10.45
C VAL A 94 4.77 18.49 -10.25
N ALA A 95 4.09 17.57 -10.94
CA ALA A 95 4.47 16.18 -10.94
C ALA A 95 4.32 15.55 -12.31
N PHE A 96 5.04 14.47 -12.56
CA PHE A 96 4.81 13.61 -13.71
C PHE A 96 5.12 12.16 -13.35
N MET A 97 4.50 11.22 -14.08
CA MET A 97 4.74 9.80 -13.89
C MET A 97 5.61 9.27 -15.03
N ALA A 98 6.67 8.54 -14.67
CA ALA A 98 7.53 7.84 -15.62
C ALA A 98 8.03 6.54 -15.01
N ASN A 99 7.99 5.44 -15.77
CA ASN A 99 8.47 4.13 -15.33
C ASN A 99 7.89 3.63 -13.99
N GLY A 100 6.64 3.99 -13.68
CA GLY A 100 5.97 3.61 -12.43
C GLY A 100 6.40 4.43 -11.20
N LEU A 101 7.20 5.49 -11.38
CA LEU A 101 7.59 6.44 -10.33
C LEU A 101 6.87 7.77 -10.54
N VAL A 102 6.43 8.39 -9.45
CA VAL A 102 5.95 9.77 -9.47
C VAL A 102 7.10 10.69 -9.07
N HIS A 103 7.41 11.63 -9.95
CA HIS A 103 8.41 12.67 -9.69
C HIS A 103 7.69 13.94 -9.28
N PHE A 104 8.02 14.47 -8.12
CA PHE A 104 7.45 15.70 -7.58
C PHE A 104 8.47 16.83 -7.58
N TRP A 105 7.98 18.02 -7.86
CA TRP A 105 8.69 19.28 -7.75
C TRP A 105 7.76 20.31 -7.11
N GLN A 106 8.27 21.08 -6.15
CA GLN A 106 7.46 22.06 -5.45
C GLN A 106 8.26 23.30 -5.11
N GLN A 107 7.63 24.47 -5.26
CA GLN A 107 8.16 25.74 -4.79
C GLN A 107 7.07 26.51 -4.07
N SER A 108 7.43 27.06 -2.92
CA SER A 108 6.60 28.00 -2.17
C SER A 108 7.22 29.39 -2.15
N ALA A 109 6.38 30.42 -2.08
CA ALA A 109 6.83 31.75 -1.71
C ALA A 109 7.25 31.76 -0.23
N ALA A 110 8.22 32.61 0.14
CA ALA A 110 8.72 32.68 1.52
C ALA A 110 7.60 33.07 2.50
N TRP A 111 6.77 34.05 2.12
CA TRP A 111 5.61 34.44 2.93
C TRP A 111 4.59 33.31 3.10
N TYR A 112 4.49 32.39 2.13
CA TYR A 112 3.61 31.23 2.23
C TYR A 112 4.19 30.17 3.18
N LEU A 113 5.51 30.01 3.20
CA LEU A 113 6.19 29.18 4.21
C LEU A 113 6.02 29.77 5.62
N ASP A 114 6.05 31.10 5.74
CA ASP A 114 5.76 31.78 7.01
C ASP A 114 4.31 31.56 7.44
N TRP A 115 3.34 31.62 6.51
CA TRP A 115 1.96 31.23 6.78
C TRP A 115 1.84 29.76 7.23
N GLN A 116 2.47 28.82 6.52
CA GLN A 116 2.47 27.41 6.92
C GLN A 116 3.09 27.20 8.31
N ARG A 117 4.06 28.05 8.69
CA ARG A 117 4.63 28.05 10.05
C ARG A 117 3.62 28.58 11.07
N VAL A 118 2.94 29.69 10.77
CA VAL A 118 1.86 30.24 11.62
C VAL A 118 0.74 29.22 11.78
N LEU A 119 0.34 28.51 10.72
CA LEU A 119 -0.61 27.39 10.82
C LEU A 119 -0.09 26.31 11.75
N LYS A 120 1.13 25.82 11.56
CA LYS A 120 1.71 24.81 12.46
C LYS A 120 1.78 25.29 13.92
N GLU A 121 2.06 26.56 14.15
CA GLU A 121 2.11 27.18 15.48
C GLU A 121 0.71 27.43 16.08
N SER A 122 -0.29 27.74 15.24
CA SER A 122 -1.69 28.06 15.64
C SER A 122 -2.56 26.81 15.76
N SER A 123 -2.42 25.84 14.87
CA SER A 123 -2.83 24.44 15.09
C SER A 123 -2.07 23.85 16.28
N GLY A 124 -0.86 24.35 16.54
CA GLY A 124 -0.16 24.16 17.81
C GLY A 124 -0.90 24.77 19.00
N HIS A 125 -1.70 25.82 18.88
CA HIS A 125 -2.45 26.46 19.98
C HIS A 125 -3.94 26.05 20.07
N HIS A 126 -4.43 25.20 19.16
CA HIS A 126 -5.68 24.43 19.33
C HIS A 126 -5.44 22.91 19.49
N GLY A 127 -4.16 22.48 19.48
CA GLY A 127 -3.70 21.17 19.97
C GLY A 127 -2.81 21.25 21.22
N LEU A 128 -2.32 22.43 21.59
CA LEU A 128 -1.76 22.73 22.90
C LEU A 128 -2.79 23.56 23.67
N THR A 129 -3.78 22.86 24.22
CA THR A 129 -3.98 23.09 25.66
C THR A 129 -2.59 23.08 26.28
N ILE A 130 -2.36 23.93 27.26
CA ILE A 130 -1.55 23.53 28.41
C ILE A 130 -2.24 22.26 28.96
N ARG A 131 -2.03 21.14 28.26
CA ARG A 131 -1.93 19.83 28.83
C ARG A 131 -0.62 19.99 29.57
N ASP A 132 -0.71 19.90 30.89
CA ASP A 132 0.44 19.81 31.75
C ASP A 132 1.54 19.02 31.03
N GLU A 133 2.80 19.44 31.19
CA GLU A 133 3.97 18.66 30.75
C GLU A 133 3.95 17.21 31.29
N ASP A 134 2.99 16.87 32.15
CA ASP A 134 2.62 15.54 32.63
C ASP A 134 1.91 14.63 31.61
N ASP A 135 1.55 15.13 30.42
CA ASP A 135 0.60 14.43 29.56
C ASP A 135 1.15 14.17 28.13
N GLN A 136 2.43 14.45 27.86
CA GLN A 136 3.14 13.78 26.77
C GLN A 136 3.60 12.41 27.29
N LEU A 137 3.17 11.33 26.62
CA LEU A 137 3.73 10.01 26.90
C LEU A 137 5.26 10.13 26.81
N SER A 138 5.93 9.74 27.88
CA SER A 138 7.38 9.58 27.87
C SER A 138 7.79 8.70 26.69
N VAL A 139 9.04 8.83 26.22
CA VAL A 139 9.57 7.99 25.15
C VAL A 139 9.30 6.50 25.44
N GLU A 140 9.43 6.10 26.70
CA GLU A 140 9.16 4.74 27.17
C GLU A 140 7.68 4.34 27.07
N GLU A 141 6.74 5.24 27.35
CA GLU A 141 5.31 4.99 27.21
C GLU A 141 4.86 4.97 25.74
N ARG A 142 5.50 5.78 24.89
CA ARG A 142 5.32 5.72 23.45
C ARG A 142 5.80 4.39 22.90
N GLU A 143 7.02 3.99 23.22
CA GLU A 143 7.57 2.69 22.81
C GLU A 143 6.71 1.53 23.31
N ARG A 144 6.20 1.61 24.54
CA ARG A 144 5.27 0.63 25.10
C ARG A 144 3.96 0.59 24.30
N SER A 145 3.39 1.75 24.01
CA SER A 145 2.13 1.86 23.25
C SER A 145 2.28 1.35 21.81
N GLU A 146 3.42 1.63 21.16
CA GLU A 146 3.76 1.11 19.84
C GLU A 146 3.91 -0.42 19.87
N ALA A 147 4.63 -0.96 20.87
CA ALA A 147 4.80 -2.40 21.05
C ALA A 147 3.46 -3.11 21.29
N GLU A 148 2.61 -2.55 22.15
CA GLU A 148 1.27 -3.07 22.41
C GLU A 148 0.39 -3.07 21.16
N LEU A 149 0.46 -2.02 20.33
CA LEU A 149 -0.27 -1.99 19.06
C LEU A 149 0.26 -3.07 18.10
N ILE A 150 1.58 -3.21 17.98
CA ILE A 150 2.19 -4.25 17.14
C ILE A 150 1.72 -5.63 17.57
N ASP A 151 1.77 -5.93 18.88
CA ASP A 151 1.36 -7.22 19.42
C ASP A 151 -0.14 -7.48 19.23
N ARG A 152 -0.98 -6.44 19.40
CA ARG A 152 -2.43 -6.53 19.15
C ARG A 152 -2.72 -6.83 17.68
N LEU A 153 -2.09 -6.12 16.75
CA LEU A 153 -2.23 -6.36 15.31
C LEU A 153 -1.75 -7.76 14.93
N LEU A 154 -0.60 -8.18 15.47
CA LEU A 154 -0.09 -9.53 15.25
C LEU A 154 -0.94 -10.60 15.92
N ALA A 155 -1.81 -10.29 16.89
CA ALA A 155 -2.76 -11.23 17.47
C ALA A 155 -4.10 -11.28 16.70
N ASP A 156 -4.43 -10.26 15.91
CA ASP A 156 -5.68 -10.16 15.15
C ASP A 156 -5.72 -11.17 13.98
N PRO A 157 -6.68 -12.12 13.98
CA PRO A 157 -6.85 -13.08 12.90
C PRO A 157 -7.10 -12.45 11.52
N GLU A 158 -7.85 -11.33 11.45
CA GLU A 158 -8.15 -10.67 10.18
C GLU A 158 -6.88 -10.02 9.61
N PHE A 159 -6.07 -9.41 10.47
CA PHE A 159 -4.77 -8.86 10.09
C PHE A 159 -3.81 -9.94 9.59
N ARG A 160 -3.70 -11.08 10.29
CA ARG A 160 -2.86 -12.20 9.85
C ARG A 160 -3.27 -12.72 8.47
N ALA A 161 -4.57 -12.97 8.29
CA ALA A 161 -5.15 -13.56 7.08
C ALA A 161 -5.21 -12.57 5.89
N ALA A 162 -5.08 -11.28 6.13
CA ALA A 162 -5.02 -10.28 5.08
C ALA A 162 -3.71 -10.33 4.30
N ARG A 163 -3.74 -9.87 3.04
CA ARG A 163 -2.54 -9.62 2.21
C ARG A 163 -1.97 -8.23 2.51
N ALA A 164 -0.72 -7.98 2.12
CA ALA A 164 0.02 -6.75 2.43
C ALA A 164 -0.80 -5.45 2.26
N SER A 165 -1.47 -5.25 1.12
CA SER A 165 -2.28 -4.03 0.89
C SER A 165 -3.54 -3.93 1.76
N ALA A 166 -4.11 -5.06 2.19
CA ALA A 166 -5.29 -5.08 3.05
C ALA A 166 -4.93 -4.95 4.54
N ARG A 167 -3.74 -5.43 4.96
CA ARG A 167 -3.23 -5.30 6.33
C ARG A 167 -3.11 -3.86 6.77
N GLN A 168 -2.59 -2.99 5.90
CA GLN A 168 -2.45 -1.57 6.22
C GLN A 168 -3.81 -0.91 6.50
N ARG A 169 -4.85 -1.27 5.74
CA ARG A 169 -6.22 -0.79 5.96
C ARG A 169 -6.79 -1.30 7.29
N ILE A 170 -6.63 -2.59 7.60
CA ILE A 170 -7.08 -3.19 8.87
C ILE A 170 -6.38 -2.53 10.07
N ALA A 171 -5.07 -2.32 9.95
CA ALA A 171 -4.29 -1.70 11.01
C ALA A 171 -4.72 -0.26 11.30
N ARG A 172 -5.03 0.53 10.27
CA ARG A 172 -5.55 1.90 10.44
C ARG A 172 -6.88 1.93 11.21
N LEU A 173 -7.75 0.95 10.99
CA LEU A 173 -9.02 0.84 11.73
C LEU A 173 -8.82 0.43 13.21
N SER A 174 -7.63 -0.06 13.57
CA SER A 174 -7.29 -0.47 14.93
C SER A 174 -6.61 0.65 15.74
N VAL A 175 -6.24 1.76 15.09
CA VAL A 175 -5.70 2.94 15.77
C VAL A 175 -6.87 3.75 16.35
N PRO A 176 -6.81 4.16 17.63
CA PRO A 176 -7.82 5.03 18.23
C PRO A 176 -8.00 6.33 17.43
N PRO A 177 -9.23 6.84 17.25
CA PRO A 177 -9.48 8.03 16.44
C PRO A 177 -8.91 9.32 17.04
N ASP A 178 -8.59 9.30 18.33
CA ASP A 178 -7.95 10.37 19.11
C ASP A 178 -6.42 10.28 19.14
N ALA A 179 -5.85 9.20 18.59
CA ALA A 179 -4.40 9.04 18.49
C ALA A 179 -3.86 9.86 17.30
N GLN A 180 -2.76 10.59 17.52
CA GLN A 180 -2.05 11.28 16.44
C GLN A 180 -1.62 10.26 15.36
N GLU A 181 -2.21 10.37 14.17
CA GLU A 181 -2.09 9.39 13.08
C GLU A 181 -0.63 9.11 12.69
N TRP A 182 0.24 10.12 12.79
CA TRP A 182 1.67 10.00 12.49
C TRP A 182 2.44 9.16 13.52
N SER A 183 2.00 9.13 14.78
CA SER A 183 2.71 8.42 15.87
C SER A 183 2.64 6.91 15.73
N PHE A 184 1.64 6.38 15.02
CA PHE A 184 1.44 4.93 14.85
C PHE A 184 1.84 4.39 13.48
N TRP A 185 2.30 5.26 12.57
CA TRP A 185 2.70 4.84 11.22
C TRP A 185 3.86 3.83 11.26
N ASP A 186 4.87 4.07 12.10
CA ASP A 186 5.99 3.15 12.28
C ASP A 186 5.59 1.84 12.95
N ALA A 187 4.65 1.87 13.90
CA ALA A 187 4.10 0.66 14.52
C ALA A 187 3.33 -0.19 13.50
N ILE A 188 2.49 0.42 12.67
CA ILE A 188 1.74 -0.28 11.60
C ILE A 188 2.71 -0.89 10.59
N ARG A 189 3.69 -0.10 10.12
CA ARG A 189 4.72 -0.58 9.17
C ARG A 189 5.48 -1.77 9.76
N THR A 190 5.93 -1.65 11.02
CA THR A 190 6.63 -2.72 11.74
C THR A 190 5.76 -3.97 11.90
N ALA A 191 4.47 -3.81 12.23
CA ALA A 191 3.54 -4.94 12.33
C ALA A 191 3.37 -5.67 10.99
N CYS A 192 3.24 -4.93 9.89
CA CYS A 192 3.17 -5.50 8.54
C CYS A 192 4.45 -6.27 8.17
N GLU A 193 5.63 -5.67 8.40
CA GLU A 193 6.92 -6.31 8.13
C GLU A 193 7.11 -7.59 8.96
N ARG A 194 6.73 -7.57 10.24
CA ARG A 194 6.76 -8.76 11.11
C ARG A 194 5.78 -9.83 10.65
N ALA A 195 4.57 -9.46 10.24
CA ALA A 195 3.60 -10.40 9.70
C ALA A 195 4.11 -11.09 8.43
N ASP A 196 4.75 -10.34 7.53
CA ASP A 196 5.35 -10.91 6.31
C ASP A 196 6.54 -11.83 6.62
N ALA A 197 7.38 -11.46 7.60
CA ALA A 197 8.49 -12.31 8.04
C ALA A 197 7.98 -13.64 8.63
N LEU A 198 6.97 -13.58 9.51
CA LEU A 198 6.34 -14.78 10.10
C LEU A 198 5.68 -15.65 9.04
N ALA A 199 4.91 -15.05 8.13
CA ALA A 199 4.30 -15.75 7.01
C ALA A 199 5.38 -16.44 6.16
N LYS A 200 6.48 -15.76 5.83
CA LYS A 200 7.57 -16.32 5.04
C LYS A 200 8.18 -17.55 5.71
N VAL A 201 8.42 -17.52 7.01
CA VAL A 201 8.94 -18.69 7.76
C VAL A 201 7.97 -19.86 7.67
N GLN A 202 6.68 -19.63 7.90
CA GLN A 202 5.66 -20.68 7.84
C GLN A 202 5.56 -21.29 6.43
N TYR A 203 5.51 -20.47 5.39
CA TYR A 203 5.37 -20.96 4.02
C TYR A 203 6.62 -21.64 3.47
N ILE A 204 7.81 -21.35 4.00
CA ILE A 204 9.01 -22.15 3.72
C ILE A 204 8.85 -23.56 4.27
N GLN A 205 8.34 -23.71 5.50
CA GLN A 205 8.12 -25.02 6.12
C GLN A 205 7.01 -25.81 5.40
N LEU A 206 5.87 -25.16 5.12
CA LEU A 206 4.77 -25.78 4.37
C LEU A 206 5.20 -26.20 2.96
N GLY A 207 6.09 -25.43 2.31
CA GLY A 207 6.65 -25.76 1.01
C GLY A 207 7.36 -27.12 0.96
N GLN A 208 7.93 -27.57 2.07
CA GLN A 208 8.60 -28.88 2.18
C GLN A 208 7.62 -30.05 2.37
N GLN A 209 6.37 -29.76 2.70
CA GLN A 209 5.34 -30.74 3.06
C GLN A 209 4.18 -30.78 2.06
N LEU A 210 4.32 -30.14 0.90
CA LEU A 210 3.23 -29.96 -0.06
C LEU A 210 2.62 -31.28 -0.55
N ASP A 211 3.39 -32.36 -0.66
CA ASP A 211 2.84 -33.66 -1.07
C ASP A 211 1.90 -34.26 -0.01
N GLY A 212 2.28 -34.15 1.28
CA GLY A 212 1.43 -34.58 2.39
C GLY A 212 0.17 -33.71 2.51
N LEU A 213 0.34 -32.39 2.38
CA LEU A 213 -0.77 -31.43 2.37
C LEU A 213 -1.72 -31.66 1.19
N ALA A 214 -1.21 -32.08 0.04
CA ALA A 214 -2.02 -32.40 -1.12
C ALA A 214 -2.88 -33.66 -0.89
N ALA A 215 -2.33 -34.68 -0.26
CA ALA A 215 -3.08 -35.89 0.12
C ALA A 215 -4.17 -35.56 1.14
N GLU A 216 -3.86 -34.73 2.14
CA GLU A 216 -4.82 -34.28 3.14
C GLU A 216 -5.96 -33.47 2.52
N LEU A 217 -5.64 -32.49 1.66
CA LEU A 217 -6.67 -31.68 0.99
C LEU A 217 -7.53 -32.50 0.03
N LEU A 218 -6.99 -33.56 -0.57
CA LEU A 218 -7.76 -34.49 -1.40
C LEU A 218 -8.74 -35.33 -0.58
N ALA A 219 -8.44 -35.59 0.70
CA ALA A 219 -9.32 -36.29 1.63
C ALA A 219 -10.46 -35.39 2.15
N ASP A 220 -10.32 -34.06 2.08
CA ASP A 220 -11.32 -33.10 2.52
C ASP A 220 -12.65 -33.21 1.72
N PRO A 221 -13.78 -33.53 2.39
CA PRO A 221 -15.08 -33.61 1.74
C PRO A 221 -15.50 -32.32 1.03
N GLU A 222 -15.23 -31.15 1.61
CA GLU A 222 -15.63 -29.85 1.05
C GLU A 222 -14.88 -29.58 -0.27
N TYR A 223 -13.59 -29.91 -0.31
CA TYR A 223 -12.78 -29.80 -1.52
C TYR A 223 -13.25 -30.76 -2.61
N ARG A 224 -13.65 -31.99 -2.24
CA ARG A 224 -14.12 -33.03 -3.18
C ARG A 224 -15.43 -32.67 -3.86
N VAL A 225 -16.41 -32.13 -3.12
CA VAL A 225 -17.72 -31.77 -3.68
C VAL A 225 -17.69 -30.47 -4.49
N THR A 226 -16.72 -29.60 -4.22
CA THR A 226 -16.56 -28.34 -4.95
C THR A 226 -16.16 -28.61 -6.40
N SER A 227 -16.97 -28.15 -7.36
CA SER A 227 -16.75 -28.38 -8.79
C SER A 227 -15.95 -27.27 -9.48
N SER A 228 -16.10 -26.02 -9.03
CA SER A 228 -15.47 -24.85 -9.63
C SER A 228 -13.96 -24.78 -9.33
N PRO A 229 -13.09 -24.63 -10.36
CA PRO A 229 -11.66 -24.43 -10.17
C PRO A 229 -11.33 -23.22 -9.29
N ALA A 230 -12.07 -22.11 -9.44
CA ALA A 230 -11.85 -20.90 -8.66
C ALA A 230 -12.19 -21.12 -7.17
N ALA A 231 -13.32 -21.77 -6.89
CA ALA A 231 -13.73 -22.10 -5.53
C ALA A 231 -12.74 -23.08 -4.87
N ARG A 232 -12.23 -24.08 -5.60
CA ARG A 232 -11.17 -24.96 -5.09
C ARG A 232 -9.89 -24.21 -4.73
N LYS A 233 -9.48 -23.23 -5.53
CA LYS A 233 -8.33 -22.38 -5.20
C LYS A 233 -8.55 -21.56 -3.93
N GLN A 234 -9.78 -21.07 -3.70
CA GLN A 234 -10.12 -20.39 -2.44
C GLN A 234 -10.06 -21.34 -1.24
N LEU A 235 -10.53 -22.59 -1.40
CA LEU A 235 -10.41 -23.62 -0.37
C LEU A 235 -8.95 -23.95 -0.07
N VAL A 236 -8.10 -24.06 -1.09
CA VAL A 236 -6.64 -24.25 -0.92
C VAL A 236 -6.04 -23.07 -0.15
N ASP A 237 -6.43 -21.84 -0.48
CA ASP A 237 -5.94 -20.63 0.21
C ASP A 237 -6.32 -20.67 1.70
N ARG A 238 -7.60 -20.94 2.01
CA ARG A 238 -8.10 -21.06 3.39
C ARG A 238 -7.41 -22.20 4.15
N PHE A 239 -7.22 -23.35 3.49
CA PHE A 239 -6.51 -24.49 4.05
C PHE A 239 -5.06 -24.12 4.42
N LEU A 240 -4.34 -23.46 3.51
CA LEU A 240 -2.97 -23.01 3.77
C LEU A 240 -2.91 -21.99 4.90
N ILE A 241 -3.83 -21.02 4.95
CA ILE A 241 -3.93 -20.04 6.04
C ILE A 241 -4.09 -20.75 7.40
N SER A 242 -4.94 -21.77 7.47
CA SER A 242 -5.12 -22.56 8.71
C SER A 242 -3.87 -23.32 9.15
N ARG A 243 -2.95 -23.60 8.22
CA ARG A 243 -1.68 -24.30 8.45
C ARG A 243 -0.49 -23.38 8.66
N ALA A 244 -0.67 -22.09 8.41
CA ALA A 244 0.35 -21.06 8.52
C ALA A 244 0.05 -20.10 9.69
N ASP A 245 -0.49 -20.61 10.80
CA ASP A 245 -0.89 -19.82 11.99
C ASP A 245 -1.83 -18.63 11.68
N GLY A 246 -2.63 -18.74 10.63
CA GLY A 246 -3.55 -17.71 10.16
C GLY A 246 -2.92 -16.71 9.19
N PHE A 247 -1.64 -16.83 8.83
CA PHE A 247 -1.01 -15.90 7.89
C PHE A 247 -1.34 -16.21 6.44
N SER A 248 -1.62 -15.16 5.66
CA SER A 248 -1.72 -15.30 4.20
C SER A 248 -0.36 -15.47 3.55
N GLY A 249 -0.31 -16.34 2.55
CA GLY A 249 0.91 -16.68 1.83
C GLY A 249 0.94 -16.19 0.38
N PRO A 250 2.09 -16.40 -0.28
CA PRO A 250 2.24 -16.04 -1.68
C PRO A 250 1.44 -16.98 -2.59
N SER A 251 0.84 -16.41 -3.64
CA SER A 251 -0.05 -17.14 -4.56
C SER A 251 0.58 -18.38 -5.20
N TYR A 252 1.91 -18.41 -5.38
CA TYR A 252 2.59 -19.55 -6.00
C TYR A 252 2.49 -20.83 -5.16
N VAL A 253 2.50 -20.75 -3.82
CA VAL A 253 2.37 -21.94 -2.96
C VAL A 253 0.97 -22.54 -3.07
N ARG A 254 -0.06 -21.68 -3.12
CA ARG A 254 -1.44 -22.09 -3.37
C ARG A 254 -1.57 -22.79 -4.72
N ASP A 255 -1.04 -22.17 -5.78
CA ASP A 255 -1.16 -22.72 -7.13
C ASP A 255 -0.39 -24.04 -7.30
N GLU A 256 0.77 -24.17 -6.65
CA GLU A 256 1.55 -25.42 -6.60
C GLU A 256 0.81 -26.54 -5.85
N LEU A 257 0.28 -26.24 -4.65
CA LEU A 257 -0.50 -27.21 -3.88
C LEU A 257 -1.74 -27.67 -4.67
N TYR A 258 -2.45 -26.72 -5.28
CA TYR A 258 -3.59 -27.04 -6.14
C TYR A 258 -3.19 -27.97 -7.30
N ALA A 259 -2.06 -27.70 -7.98
CA ALA A 259 -1.57 -28.54 -9.07
C ALA A 259 -1.26 -29.97 -8.60
N ARG A 260 -0.59 -30.13 -7.44
CA ARG A 260 -0.26 -31.44 -6.86
C ARG A 260 -1.51 -32.25 -6.51
N VAL A 261 -2.54 -31.60 -5.95
CA VAL A 261 -3.83 -32.27 -5.68
C VAL A 261 -4.47 -32.78 -6.96
N GLN A 262 -4.42 -32.02 -8.06
CA GLN A 262 -4.93 -32.49 -9.35
C GLN A 262 -4.14 -33.67 -9.91
N GLN A 263 -2.81 -33.67 -9.74
CA GLN A 263 -1.96 -34.79 -10.15
C GLN A 263 -2.29 -36.06 -9.35
N LEU A 264 -2.38 -35.97 -8.02
CA LEU A 264 -2.75 -37.09 -7.15
C LEU A 264 -4.12 -37.67 -7.51
N ARG A 265 -5.10 -36.81 -7.79
CA ARG A 265 -6.43 -37.24 -8.23
C ARG A 265 -6.37 -38.02 -9.56
N LYS A 266 -5.59 -37.55 -10.54
CA LYS A 266 -5.42 -38.22 -11.84
C LYS A 266 -4.75 -39.59 -11.69
N SER A 267 -3.69 -39.68 -10.88
CA SER A 267 -2.98 -40.94 -10.61
C SER A 267 -3.87 -41.96 -9.89
N SER A 268 -4.73 -41.50 -8.96
CA SER A 268 -5.69 -42.35 -8.26
C SER A 268 -6.75 -42.94 -9.21
N THR A 269 -7.21 -42.18 -10.20
CA THR A 269 -8.15 -42.69 -11.22
C THR A 269 -7.51 -43.63 -12.24
N ALA A 270 -6.22 -43.45 -12.56
CA ALA A 270 -5.50 -44.32 -13.49
C ALA A 270 -5.18 -45.69 -12.87
N GLY A 271 -4.91 -45.75 -11.57
CA GLY A 271 -4.60 -47.00 -10.85
C GLY A 271 -5.78 -47.97 -10.69
N VAL A 272 -7.03 -47.48 -10.77
CA VAL A 272 -8.23 -48.32 -10.68
C VAL A 272 -8.56 -49.02 -12.02
N GLY A 273 -7.97 -48.58 -13.13
CA GLY A 273 -8.29 -49.06 -14.48
C GLY A 273 -7.49 -50.26 -15.01
N VAL A 274 -6.53 -50.82 -14.26
CA VAL A 274 -5.60 -51.85 -14.78
C VAL A 274 -5.81 -53.25 -14.16
N ALA A 275 -6.61 -53.38 -13.11
CA ALA A 275 -6.89 -54.68 -12.48
C ALA A 275 -8.26 -55.23 -12.93
N GLY A 276 -8.35 -55.74 -14.17
CA GLY A 276 -9.58 -56.43 -14.58
C GLY A 276 -9.80 -56.61 -16.09
N SER A 277 -8.81 -57.13 -16.83
CA SER A 277 -9.11 -57.80 -18.10
C SER A 277 -7.96 -58.70 -18.57
N GLU A 278 -7.62 -59.71 -17.77
CA GLU A 278 -7.02 -60.93 -18.30
C GLU A 278 -8.12 -61.99 -18.36
N ILE A 279 -8.89 -61.96 -19.45
CA ILE A 279 -9.67 -63.13 -19.86
C ILE A 279 -8.69 -64.05 -20.61
N PRO A 280 -8.34 -65.24 -20.09
CA PRO A 280 -7.49 -66.16 -20.81
C PRO A 280 -8.32 -66.82 -21.91
N PHE A 281 -8.17 -66.34 -23.15
CA PHE A 281 -8.71 -67.05 -24.31
C PHE A 281 -7.85 -68.29 -24.58
N ARG A 282 -8.19 -69.38 -23.89
CA ARG A 282 -7.62 -70.71 -24.09
C ARG A 282 -8.11 -71.24 -25.45
N LYS A 283 -7.17 -71.42 -26.37
CA LYS A 283 -7.31 -72.28 -27.55
C LYS A 283 -7.70 -73.69 -27.09
N GLU A 284 -8.81 -74.19 -27.60
CA GLU A 284 -8.96 -75.62 -27.87
C GLU A 284 -9.18 -75.81 -29.37
N ARG A 285 -8.31 -76.65 -29.92
CA ARG A 285 -8.37 -77.21 -31.26
C ARG A 285 -9.42 -78.33 -31.29
N GLU A 286 -9.81 -78.67 -32.51
CA GLU A 286 -9.94 -80.02 -33.11
C GLU A 286 -11.29 -80.31 -33.74
N GLY A 287 -11.22 -80.84 -34.98
CA GLY A 287 -12.33 -81.39 -35.75
C GLY A 287 -12.44 -80.80 -37.14
#